data_AF-A0A1V2DWE5-F1
#
_entry.id   AF-A0A1V2DWE5-F1
#
_cell.length_a   1.000
_cell.length_b   1.000
_cell.length_c   1.000
_cell.angle_alpha   90.00
_cell.angle_beta   90.00
_cell.angle_gamma   90.00
#
_symmetry.space_group_name_H-M   'P 1'
#
loop_
_entity.id
_entity.type
_entity.pdbx_description
1 polymer ?
#
loop_
_entity_poly.entity_id
_entity_poly.type
_entity_poly.pdbx_seq_one_letter_code
_entity_poly.pdbx_strand_id
1 'polypeptide(L)'
;MRQSTSELTHPSGPISGHTLRNLKLVLESVVGDGEVRDLDLAMLLNVPVNRLGRLKKSGAPADVANVADTDGNEDDDAPTIRPNQAVLVRLLLKYPEYAPLTLRPSNAEMFDLLAPLMPGNEGQPPGKQGYAPLFGRSYVSSYKMLSEGEATSLPVVRLQMLMVGCLAEMFRELCRQYIGEATVPVPEYVQESLRQDTGWHLLRARDSLTDWMPDPVYDTFTVQLHERWRAWFEGRYLGVLHDEAVSRDIDPDRALAKGAWSNRNEVTTEDLRRYSRATQPILGREDSLFSLFRESFGLTSAEAFWTLGLQVKAYYRFRQRAHQRIDAPSAILVRYLFRYPEDLRHIIALPPSGASVLRAIQKIDPEFRTSQLGPLFGASRVMSYEFASDQQSCPFFARRLATVFAEQHRRGRPIYAQLRECVEDELRARGVSAEAFWKDGRWNPEG
;
A
#
# COMPACT_ATOMS: atom_id res chain seq x y z
N MET A 1 22.18 18.87 22.37
CA MET A 1 22.49 19.54 21.09
C MET A 1 21.18 19.71 20.33
N ARG A 2 20.69 20.94 20.16
CA ARG A 2 19.51 21.21 19.34
C ARG A 2 19.93 21.08 17.88
N GLN A 3 19.51 20.01 17.19
CA GLN A 3 19.62 19.94 15.73
C GLN A 3 18.87 21.14 15.15
N SER A 4 19.52 21.91 14.28
CA SER A 4 18.87 22.99 13.54
C SER A 4 17.72 22.38 12.74
N THR A 5 16.47 22.69 13.11
CA THR A 5 15.27 22.26 12.40
C THR A 5 15.29 22.86 11.00
N SER A 6 15.47 22.01 9.98
CA SER A 6 15.45 22.41 8.58
C SER A 6 14.01 22.71 8.14
N GLU A 7 13.80 23.80 7.39
CA GLU A 7 12.50 24.10 6.73
C GLU A 7 12.02 22.95 5.83
N LEU A 8 12.93 22.07 5.39
CA LEU A 8 12.59 20.89 4.61
C LEU A 8 11.72 19.89 5.39
N THR A 9 12.03 19.67 6.68
CA THR A 9 11.37 18.66 7.53
C THR A 9 10.46 19.30 8.59
N HIS A 10 10.66 20.57 8.92
CA HIS A 10 9.87 21.36 9.86
C HIS A 10 9.42 22.69 9.23
N PRO A 11 8.48 22.66 8.26
CA PRO A 11 8.03 23.88 7.60
C PRO A 11 7.35 24.83 8.58
N SER A 12 7.80 26.08 8.63
CA SER A 12 7.24 27.10 9.53
C SER A 12 5.88 27.64 9.05
N GLY A 13 5.69 27.74 7.73
CA GLY A 13 4.43 28.17 7.11
C GLY A 13 3.41 27.04 6.93
N PRO A 14 2.16 27.35 6.53
CA PRO A 14 1.14 26.35 6.23
C PRO A 14 1.58 25.37 5.15
N ILE A 15 1.10 24.12 5.23
CA ILE A 15 1.37 23.15 4.18
C ILE A 15 0.71 23.58 2.87
N SER A 16 1.51 23.62 1.81
CA SER A 16 1.11 24.02 0.46
C SER A 16 1.59 23.01 -0.58
N GLY A 17 1.29 23.28 -1.85
CA GLY A 17 1.76 22.47 -2.97
C GLY A 17 3.29 22.39 -3.09
N HIS A 18 4.02 23.41 -2.61
CA HIS A 18 5.49 23.38 -2.56
C HIS A 18 5.97 22.32 -1.56
N THR A 19 5.35 22.28 -0.38
CA THR A 19 5.67 21.30 0.68
C THR A 19 5.46 19.85 0.21
N LEU A 20 4.48 19.60 -0.66
CA LEU A 20 4.28 18.26 -1.25
C LEU A 20 5.47 17.79 -2.10
N ARG A 21 6.21 18.71 -2.73
CA ARG A 21 7.43 18.37 -3.47
C ARG A 21 8.56 17.99 -2.53
N ASN A 22 8.67 18.69 -1.41
CA ASN A 22 9.64 18.39 -0.35
C ASN A 22 9.35 17.01 0.26
N LEU A 23 8.08 16.70 0.54
CA LEU A 23 7.67 15.40 1.04
C LEU A 23 8.17 14.26 0.13
N LYS A 24 8.04 14.41 -1.19
CA LYS A 24 8.53 13.41 -2.14
C LYS A 24 10.03 13.13 -1.92
N LEU A 25 10.86 14.18 -1.88
CA LEU A 25 12.31 14.07 -1.71
C LEU A 25 12.68 13.42 -0.38
N VAL A 26 11.99 13.80 0.70
CA VAL A 26 12.21 13.23 2.03
C VAL A 26 11.84 11.74 2.05
N LEU A 27 10.71 11.35 1.47
CA LEU A 27 10.30 9.94 1.41
C LEU A 27 11.26 9.09 0.56
N GLU A 28 11.80 9.63 -0.54
CA GLU A 28 12.80 8.93 -1.36
C GLU A 28 14.06 8.56 -0.56
N SER A 29 14.45 9.38 0.42
CA SER A 29 15.60 9.11 1.29
C SER A 29 15.41 7.92 2.25
N VAL A 30 14.15 7.57 2.57
CA VAL A 30 13.83 6.48 3.51
C VAL A 30 13.44 5.20 2.80
N VAL A 31 12.73 5.31 1.67
CA VAL A 31 12.27 4.14 0.89
C VAL A 31 13.40 3.57 0.02
N GLY A 32 14.42 4.36 -0.31
CA GLY A 32 15.54 3.97 -1.18
C GLY A 32 15.28 4.24 -2.68
N ASP A 33 16.37 4.29 -3.45
CA ASP A 33 16.47 4.36 -4.92
C ASP A 33 15.39 5.15 -5.71
N GLY A 34 15.02 6.34 -5.22
CA GLY A 34 14.26 7.32 -6.01
C GLY A 34 12.86 6.86 -6.45
N GLU A 35 12.25 5.94 -5.71
CA GLU A 35 11.09 5.18 -6.18
C GLU A 35 9.72 5.81 -5.90
N VAL A 36 9.66 6.93 -5.18
CA VAL A 36 8.37 7.53 -4.79
C VAL A 36 7.69 8.14 -6.01
N ARG A 37 6.63 7.49 -6.49
CA ARG A 37 5.86 7.94 -7.65
C ARG A 37 4.71 8.83 -7.23
N ASP A 38 4.16 9.55 -8.21
CA ASP A 38 2.93 10.31 -8.03
C ASP A 38 1.74 9.43 -7.61
N LEU A 39 1.75 8.15 -7.99
CA LEU A 39 0.76 7.18 -7.52
C LEU A 39 0.86 6.94 -6.01
N ASP A 40 2.08 6.91 -5.45
CA ASP A 40 2.31 6.71 -4.02
C ASP A 40 1.85 7.94 -3.23
N LEU A 41 2.22 9.15 -3.67
CA LEU A 41 1.75 10.40 -3.06
C LEU A 41 0.22 10.54 -3.12
N ALA A 42 -0.39 10.15 -4.24
CA ALA A 42 -1.84 10.17 -4.39
C ALA A 42 -2.53 9.19 -3.42
N MET A 43 -1.97 8.00 -3.22
CA MET A 43 -2.44 7.03 -2.23
C MET A 43 -2.30 7.57 -0.81
N LEU A 44 -1.12 8.11 -0.46
CA LEU A 44 -0.85 8.69 0.87
C LEU A 44 -1.82 9.81 1.21
N LEU A 45 -2.07 10.75 0.29
CA LEU A 45 -2.98 11.87 0.51
C LEU A 45 -4.46 11.49 0.30
N ASN A 46 -4.74 10.24 -0.08
CA ASN A 46 -6.04 9.72 -0.47
C ASN A 46 -6.76 10.64 -1.48
N VAL A 47 -6.06 10.99 -2.56
CA VAL A 47 -6.59 11.84 -3.65
C VAL A 47 -6.45 11.14 -5.00
N PRO A 48 -7.36 11.41 -5.95
CA PRO A 48 -7.17 10.97 -7.33
C PRO A 48 -5.84 11.49 -7.91
N VAL A 49 -5.08 10.64 -8.62
CA VAL A 49 -3.76 10.99 -9.17
C VAL A 49 -3.81 12.21 -10.10
N ASN A 50 -4.91 12.37 -10.86
CA ASN A 50 -5.13 13.54 -11.72
C ASN A 50 -5.30 14.84 -10.93
N ARG A 51 -5.75 14.80 -9.67
CA ARG A 51 -5.83 15.97 -8.78
C ARG A 51 -4.49 16.31 -8.12
N LEU A 52 -3.56 15.36 -7.99
CA LEU A 52 -2.25 15.60 -7.37
C LEU A 52 -1.46 16.70 -8.08
N GLY A 53 -1.49 16.72 -9.42
CA GLY A 53 -0.81 17.77 -10.19
C GLY A 53 -1.34 19.18 -9.90
N ARG A 54 -2.64 19.32 -9.60
CA ARG A 54 -3.24 20.57 -9.17
C ARG A 54 -2.88 20.91 -7.71
N LEU A 55 -2.91 19.92 -6.81
CA LEU A 55 -2.49 20.11 -5.41
C LEU A 55 -1.03 20.54 -5.28
N LYS A 56 -0.12 20.02 -6.11
CA LYS A 56 1.31 20.46 -6.16
C LYS A 56 1.50 21.92 -6.61
N LYS A 57 0.44 22.56 -7.11
CA LYS A 57 0.41 23.98 -7.51
C LYS A 57 -0.40 24.86 -6.55
N SER A 58 -0.99 24.27 -5.51
CA SER A 58 -1.77 24.99 -4.50
C SER A 58 -0.92 25.97 -3.70
N GLY A 59 -1.43 27.18 -3.48
CA GLY A 59 -0.88 28.16 -2.55
C GLY A 59 -1.15 27.80 -1.09
N ALA A 60 -0.67 28.62 -0.16
CA ALA A 60 -0.98 28.43 1.26
C ALA A 60 -2.47 28.75 1.53
N PRO A 61 -3.12 28.12 2.52
CA PRO A 61 -4.54 28.35 2.83
C PRO A 61 -4.91 29.82 3.10
N ALA A 62 -3.99 30.62 3.64
CA ALA A 62 -4.21 32.05 3.91
C ALA A 62 -4.28 32.91 2.64
N ASP A 63 -3.63 32.49 1.55
CA ASP A 63 -3.66 33.21 0.28
C ASP A 63 -5.00 33.05 -0.45
N VAL A 64 -5.79 32.03 -0.08
CA VAL A 64 -7.07 31.69 -0.73
C VAL A 64 -8.26 32.38 -0.07
N ALA A 65 -8.16 32.76 1.21
CA ALA A 65 -9.19 33.54 1.90
C ALA A 65 -9.35 34.98 1.34
N ASN A 66 -8.38 35.46 0.55
CA ASN A 66 -8.44 36.76 -0.14
C ASN A 66 -9.05 36.69 -1.55
N VAL A 67 -9.50 35.51 -2.00
CA VAL A 67 -10.25 35.37 -3.26
C VAL A 67 -11.73 35.43 -2.91
N ALA A 68 -12.28 36.65 -2.94
CA ALA A 68 -13.68 36.93 -2.68
C ALA A 68 -14.62 36.13 -3.59
N ASP A 69 -15.80 35.83 -3.05
CA ASP A 69 -16.96 35.24 -3.71
C ASP A 69 -17.11 35.72 -5.17
N THR A 70 -16.87 34.81 -6.11
CA THR A 70 -17.46 34.90 -7.45
C THR A 70 -18.32 33.67 -7.65
N ASP A 71 -19.61 33.95 -7.78
CA ASP A 71 -20.73 33.03 -8.00
C ASP A 71 -20.42 31.85 -8.93
N GLY A 72 -20.87 30.66 -8.50
CA GLY A 72 -21.53 29.71 -9.38
C GLY A 72 -20.66 28.91 -10.35
N ASN A 73 -19.76 28.07 -9.84
CA ASN A 73 -19.41 26.78 -10.44
C ASN A 73 -18.59 25.95 -9.44
N GLU A 74 -19.15 24.88 -8.89
CA GLU A 74 -18.53 23.96 -7.91
C GLU A 74 -17.26 23.21 -8.42
N ASP A 75 -16.76 23.53 -9.61
CA ASP A 75 -15.62 22.86 -10.26
C ASP A 75 -14.33 23.71 -10.34
N ASP A 76 -14.35 24.97 -9.87
CA ASP A 76 -13.25 25.94 -10.03
C ASP A 76 -12.61 26.48 -8.73
N ASP A 77 -12.90 25.88 -7.58
CA ASP A 77 -12.16 26.19 -6.35
C ASP A 77 -10.67 25.87 -6.54
N ALA A 78 -9.82 26.89 -6.36
CA ALA A 78 -8.38 26.73 -6.34
C ALA A 78 -8.03 25.57 -5.39
N PRO A 79 -7.31 24.53 -5.86
CA PRO A 79 -7.11 23.34 -5.06
C PRO A 79 -6.37 23.73 -3.79
N THR A 80 -6.95 23.53 -2.61
CA THR A 80 -6.29 23.79 -1.33
C THR A 80 -5.90 22.49 -0.65
N ILE A 81 -4.78 22.51 0.08
CA ILE A 81 -4.39 21.39 0.94
C ILE A 81 -5.33 21.38 2.15
N ARG A 82 -6.13 20.32 2.26
CA ARG A 82 -7.07 20.15 3.37
C ARG A 82 -6.31 19.89 4.69
N PRO A 83 -6.87 20.23 5.86
CA PRO A 83 -6.15 20.07 7.12
C PRO A 83 -5.69 18.63 7.39
N ASN A 84 -6.51 17.62 7.08
CA ASN A 84 -6.12 16.21 7.20
C ASN A 84 -4.89 15.85 6.34
N GLN A 85 -4.77 16.43 5.14
CA GLN A 85 -3.61 16.26 4.28
C GLN A 85 -2.40 17.01 4.84
N ALA A 86 -2.60 18.24 5.32
CA ALA A 86 -1.53 19.03 5.93
C ALA A 86 -0.93 18.35 7.16
N VAL A 87 -1.75 17.84 8.07
CA VAL A 87 -1.32 17.08 9.25
C VAL A 87 -0.53 15.84 8.85
N LEU A 88 -1.01 15.08 7.86
CA LEU A 88 -0.27 13.92 7.34
C LEU A 88 1.08 14.32 6.73
N VAL A 89 1.13 15.37 5.93
CA VAL A 89 2.37 15.86 5.31
C VAL A 89 3.36 16.29 6.39
N ARG A 90 2.94 17.04 7.41
CA ARG A 90 3.81 17.40 8.55
C ARG A 90 4.35 16.16 9.25
N LEU A 91 3.48 15.20 9.54
CA LEU A 91 3.86 13.96 10.21
C LEU A 91 4.93 13.22 9.40
N LEU A 92 4.73 13.06 8.09
CA LEU A 92 5.65 12.32 7.23
C LEU A 92 6.93 13.11 6.88
N LEU A 93 6.93 14.44 7.01
CA LEU A 93 8.15 15.23 6.89
C LEU A 93 9.05 15.10 8.12
N LYS A 94 8.44 15.03 9.32
CA LYS A 94 9.16 14.84 10.59
C LYS A 94 9.57 13.38 10.81
N TYR A 95 8.70 12.45 10.42
CA TYR A 95 8.84 11.01 10.64
C TYR A 95 8.60 10.25 9.32
N PRO A 96 9.49 10.39 8.33
CA PRO A 96 9.31 9.76 7.02
C PRO A 96 9.25 8.23 7.06
N GLU A 97 9.84 7.60 8.07
CA GLU A 97 9.73 6.16 8.34
C GLU A 97 8.31 5.70 8.72
N TYR A 98 7.38 6.63 8.97
CA TYR A 98 5.97 6.32 9.22
C TYR A 98 5.15 6.20 7.94
N ALA A 99 5.72 6.53 6.78
CA ALA A 99 5.04 6.37 5.52
C ALA A 99 4.73 4.87 5.30
N PRO A 100 3.47 4.49 5.02
CA PRO A 100 3.08 3.11 4.73
C PRO A 100 3.48 2.73 3.29
N LEU A 101 4.76 2.94 2.95
CA LEU A 101 5.37 2.57 1.69
C LEU A 101 6.29 1.38 1.94
N THR A 102 5.98 0.25 1.33
CA THR A 102 6.75 -0.97 1.51
C THR A 102 8.01 -0.93 0.66
N LEU A 103 9.15 -1.24 1.27
CA LEU A 103 10.37 -1.55 0.53
C LEU A 103 10.10 -2.71 -0.43
N ARG A 104 10.48 -2.54 -1.70
CA ARG A 104 10.31 -3.60 -2.71
C ARG A 104 11.63 -4.34 -2.96
N PRO A 105 11.57 -5.64 -3.27
CA PRO A 105 12.71 -6.36 -3.80
C PRO A 105 13.03 -5.90 -5.23
N SER A 106 14.29 -5.99 -5.60
CA SER A 106 14.73 -5.96 -7.00
C SER A 106 14.25 -7.22 -7.74
N ASN A 107 14.27 -7.19 -9.08
CA ASN A 107 13.92 -8.39 -9.85
C ASN A 107 14.94 -9.53 -9.64
N ALA A 108 16.20 -9.21 -9.35
CA ALA A 108 17.22 -10.20 -9.06
C ALA A 108 16.91 -10.91 -7.73
N GLU A 109 16.64 -10.15 -6.67
CA GLU A 109 16.25 -10.71 -5.37
C GLU A 109 14.95 -11.53 -5.48
N MET A 110 13.96 -11.04 -6.24
CA MET A 110 12.74 -11.81 -6.52
C MET A 110 13.01 -13.11 -7.29
N PHE A 111 13.95 -13.08 -8.23
CA PHE A 111 14.34 -14.27 -8.97
C PHE A 111 14.96 -15.30 -8.02
N ASP A 112 15.90 -14.90 -7.17
CA ASP A 112 16.57 -15.80 -6.23
C ASP A 112 15.57 -16.47 -5.27
N LEU A 113 14.52 -15.75 -4.86
CA LEU A 113 13.44 -16.33 -4.04
C LEU A 113 12.57 -17.35 -4.79
N LEU A 114 12.27 -17.09 -6.06
CA LEU A 114 11.32 -17.90 -6.83
C LEU A 114 11.99 -19.03 -7.61
N ALA A 115 13.28 -18.90 -7.91
CA ALA A 115 14.01 -19.81 -8.76
C ALA A 115 13.93 -21.29 -8.29
N PRO A 116 13.98 -21.61 -6.98
CA PRO A 116 13.79 -22.98 -6.48
C PRO A 116 12.36 -23.54 -6.67
N LEU A 117 11.36 -22.69 -6.93
CA LEU A 117 9.96 -23.08 -7.10
C LEU A 117 9.48 -23.01 -8.56
N MET A 118 10.27 -22.43 -9.45
CA MET A 118 9.89 -22.28 -10.84
C MET A 118 9.71 -23.65 -11.51
N PRO A 119 8.58 -23.89 -12.23
CA PRO A 119 8.34 -25.14 -12.94
C PRO A 119 9.45 -25.49 -13.93
N GLY A 120 9.81 -26.77 -14.02
CA GLY A 120 10.80 -27.27 -14.98
C GLY A 120 12.26 -27.21 -14.52
N ASN A 121 12.54 -26.86 -13.26
CA ASN A 121 13.89 -26.80 -12.68
C ASN A 121 14.26 -28.01 -11.81
N GLU A 122 13.62 -29.17 -12.02
CA GLU A 122 13.97 -30.40 -11.30
C GLU A 122 15.42 -30.83 -11.64
N GLY A 123 16.37 -30.49 -10.76
CA GLY A 123 17.77 -30.91 -10.86
C GLY A 123 18.68 -30.10 -11.79
N GLN A 124 18.21 -28.97 -12.36
CA GLN A 124 19.03 -28.07 -13.19
C GLN A 124 19.05 -26.65 -12.62
N PRO A 125 20.14 -25.87 -12.87
CA PRO A 125 20.18 -24.48 -12.46
C PRO A 125 19.00 -23.73 -13.12
N PRO A 126 18.21 -22.99 -12.33
CA PRO A 126 16.95 -22.44 -12.77
C PRO A 126 17.12 -21.50 -13.97
N GLY A 127 16.46 -21.82 -15.08
CA GLY A 127 16.54 -21.02 -16.29
C GLY A 127 15.86 -19.66 -16.10
N LYS A 128 16.58 -18.56 -16.38
CA LYS A 128 16.03 -17.19 -16.30
C LYS A 128 14.73 -17.01 -17.10
N GLN A 129 14.52 -17.80 -18.14
CA GLN A 129 13.38 -17.70 -19.05
C GLN A 129 12.03 -17.87 -18.35
N GLY A 130 11.94 -18.68 -17.29
CA GLY A 130 10.69 -18.95 -16.56
C GLY A 130 10.19 -17.81 -15.67
N TYR A 131 11.01 -16.78 -15.42
CA TYR A 131 10.70 -15.73 -14.44
C TYR A 131 9.54 -14.81 -14.85
N ALA A 132 9.63 -14.16 -16.01
CA ALA A 132 8.59 -13.22 -16.46
C ALA A 132 7.22 -13.88 -16.73
N PRO A 133 7.12 -15.12 -17.24
CA PRO A 133 5.85 -15.85 -17.34
C PRO A 133 5.04 -15.90 -16.05
N LEU A 134 5.69 -16.00 -14.88
CA LEU A 134 5.00 -15.98 -13.58
C LEU A 134 4.23 -14.68 -13.30
N PHE A 135 4.48 -13.62 -14.06
CA PHE A 135 3.86 -12.31 -13.88
C PHE A 135 3.04 -11.87 -15.08
N GLY A 136 2.58 -12.79 -15.93
CA GLY A 136 1.78 -12.43 -17.09
C GLY A 136 2.60 -11.78 -18.22
N ARG A 137 3.91 -12.02 -18.28
CA ARG A 137 4.84 -11.48 -19.29
C ARG A 137 5.47 -12.60 -20.12
N SER A 138 6.05 -12.26 -21.27
CA SER A 138 6.71 -13.23 -22.15
C SER A 138 8.05 -13.69 -21.58
N TYR A 139 8.47 -14.93 -21.86
CA TYR A 139 9.78 -15.45 -21.47
C TYR A 139 10.96 -14.57 -21.96
N VAL A 140 10.80 -13.90 -23.11
CA VAL A 140 11.81 -12.96 -23.64
C VAL A 140 11.98 -11.76 -22.71
N SER A 141 10.91 -11.34 -22.03
CA SER A 141 10.94 -10.26 -21.05
C SER A 141 11.72 -10.64 -19.78
N SER A 142 11.96 -11.93 -19.51
CA SER A 142 12.69 -12.35 -18.32
C SER A 142 14.11 -11.80 -18.28
N TYR A 143 14.83 -11.86 -19.40
CA TYR A 143 16.18 -11.30 -19.48
C TYR A 143 16.20 -9.79 -19.25
N LYS A 144 15.22 -9.09 -19.85
CA LYS A 144 15.06 -7.64 -19.69
C LYS A 144 14.67 -7.25 -18.27
N MET A 145 13.81 -8.03 -17.61
CA MET A 145 13.45 -7.79 -16.22
C MET A 145 14.62 -8.05 -15.27
N LEU A 146 15.51 -8.99 -15.61
CA LEU A 146 16.65 -9.38 -14.77
C LEU A 146 17.94 -8.61 -15.09
N SER A 147 17.94 -7.70 -16.07
CA SER A 147 19.04 -6.77 -16.30
C SER A 147 18.95 -5.56 -15.35
N GLU A 148 20.11 -5.04 -14.95
CA GLU A 148 20.23 -3.91 -14.03
C GLU A 148 19.55 -2.64 -14.59
N GLY A 149 18.86 -1.90 -13.70
CA GLY A 149 18.25 -0.60 -14.03
C GLY A 149 16.95 -0.64 -14.84
N GLU A 150 16.43 -1.83 -15.20
CA GLU A 150 15.23 -1.96 -16.02
C GLU A 150 13.92 -1.83 -15.24
N ALA A 151 12.99 -1.02 -15.77
CA ALA A 151 11.74 -0.67 -15.10
C ALA A 151 10.68 -1.77 -15.24
N THR A 152 10.38 -2.45 -14.13
CA THR A 152 9.21 -3.35 -14.02
C THR A 152 7.91 -2.56 -14.03
N SER A 153 6.89 -3.07 -14.74
CA SER A 153 5.55 -2.46 -14.71
C SER A 153 4.92 -2.57 -13.33
N LEU A 154 4.20 -1.53 -12.90
CA LEU A 154 3.60 -1.47 -11.57
C LEU A 154 2.71 -2.67 -11.18
N PRO A 155 1.85 -3.24 -12.06
CA PRO A 155 1.07 -4.42 -11.68
C PRO A 155 1.94 -5.64 -11.33
N VAL A 156 3.08 -5.80 -12.03
CA VAL A 156 4.06 -6.85 -11.72
C VAL A 156 4.73 -6.58 -10.37
N VAL A 157 5.07 -5.33 -10.07
CA VAL A 157 5.57 -4.95 -8.73
C VAL A 157 4.56 -5.32 -7.64
N ARG A 158 3.26 -5.17 -7.89
CA ARG A 158 2.21 -5.54 -6.91
C ARG A 158 2.07 -7.05 -6.74
N LEU A 159 2.24 -7.83 -7.81
CA LEU A 159 2.34 -9.29 -7.71
C LEU A 159 3.59 -9.72 -6.91
N GLN A 160 4.73 -9.07 -7.12
CA GLN A 160 5.95 -9.32 -6.34
C GLN A 160 5.75 -8.99 -4.85
N MET A 161 5.13 -7.84 -4.55
CA MET A 161 4.81 -7.45 -3.17
C MET A 161 3.87 -8.46 -2.49
N LEU A 162 2.86 -8.94 -3.20
CA LEU A 162 1.96 -9.99 -2.72
C LEU A 162 2.74 -11.25 -2.32
N MET A 163 3.56 -11.78 -3.24
CA MET A 163 4.39 -12.98 -2.99
C MET A 163 5.29 -12.80 -1.77
N VAL A 164 6.03 -11.68 -1.73
CA VAL A 164 6.95 -11.39 -0.63
C VAL A 164 6.21 -11.22 0.69
N GLY A 165 5.03 -10.59 0.67
CA GLY A 165 4.22 -10.45 1.88
C GLY A 165 3.74 -11.78 2.43
N CYS A 166 3.31 -12.71 1.56
CA CYS A 166 2.92 -14.06 1.95
C CYS A 166 4.12 -14.85 2.53
N LEU A 167 5.28 -14.83 1.85
CA LEU A 167 6.49 -15.49 2.37
C LEU A 167 6.96 -14.88 3.70
N ALA A 168 6.93 -13.55 3.83
CA ALA A 168 7.29 -12.85 5.06
C ALA A 168 6.37 -13.22 6.22
N GLU A 169 5.08 -13.43 5.97
CA GLU A 169 4.16 -13.90 7.00
C GLU A 169 4.47 -15.33 7.43
N MET A 170 4.69 -16.25 6.49
CA MET A 170 5.09 -17.63 6.80
C MET A 170 6.40 -17.69 7.60
N PHE A 171 7.40 -16.91 7.18
CA PHE A 171 8.67 -16.76 7.89
C PHE A 171 8.45 -16.27 9.31
N ARG A 172 7.67 -15.19 9.49
CA ARG A 172 7.39 -14.62 10.81
C ARG A 172 6.69 -15.61 11.73
N GLU A 173 5.66 -16.29 11.23
CA GLU A 173 4.91 -17.29 12.00
C GLU A 173 5.81 -18.44 12.44
N LEU A 174 6.66 -18.93 11.53
CA LEU A 174 7.61 -19.99 11.84
C LEU A 174 8.66 -19.53 12.86
N CYS A 175 9.22 -18.32 12.71
CA CYS A 175 10.15 -17.78 13.70
C CYS A 175 9.50 -17.70 15.09
N ARG A 176 8.25 -17.24 15.18
CA ARG A 176 7.53 -17.17 16.47
C ARG A 176 7.30 -18.54 17.09
N GLN A 177 7.05 -19.58 16.29
CA GLN A 177 6.95 -20.95 16.77
C GLN A 177 8.27 -21.40 17.41
N TYR A 178 9.38 -21.26 16.67
CA TYR A 178 10.71 -21.66 17.15
C TYR A 178 11.19 -20.84 18.36
N ILE A 179 10.81 -19.56 18.45
CA ILE A 179 11.08 -18.74 19.65
C ILE A 179 10.34 -19.28 20.87
N GLY A 180 9.10 -19.75 20.70
CA GLY A 180 8.31 -20.35 21.80
C GLY A 180 8.88 -21.69 22.29
N GLU A 181 9.61 -22.39 21.43
CA GLU A 181 10.25 -23.69 21.70
C GLU A 181 11.74 -23.56 22.06
N ALA A 182 12.30 -22.35 22.01
CA ALA A 182 13.72 -22.11 22.17
C ALA A 182 14.20 -22.45 23.58
N THR A 183 15.25 -23.26 23.66
CA THR A 183 15.98 -23.55 24.91
C THR A 183 17.14 -22.57 25.14
N VAL A 184 17.50 -21.79 24.12
CA VAL A 184 18.53 -20.75 24.16
C VAL A 184 17.88 -19.36 24.22
N PRO A 185 18.54 -18.37 24.87
CA PRO A 185 18.04 -17.00 24.87
C PRO A 185 17.96 -16.43 23.45
N VAL A 186 16.76 -16.01 23.04
CA VAL A 186 16.54 -15.34 21.76
C VAL A 186 16.88 -13.85 21.91
N PRO A 187 17.70 -13.26 21.03
CA PRO A 187 18.02 -11.84 21.09
C PRO A 187 16.77 -10.95 20.99
N GLU A 188 16.74 -9.87 21.77
CA GLU A 188 15.58 -8.95 21.83
C GLU A 188 15.25 -8.32 20.47
N TYR A 189 16.28 -8.01 19.67
CA TYR A 189 16.08 -7.43 18.33
C TYR A 189 15.27 -8.33 17.41
N VAL A 190 15.37 -9.66 17.56
CA VAL A 190 14.61 -10.62 16.75
C VAL A 190 13.12 -10.46 17.04
N GLN A 191 12.75 -10.39 18.32
CA GLN A 191 11.35 -10.22 18.72
C GLN A 191 10.80 -8.86 18.28
N GLU A 192 11.63 -7.81 18.34
CA GLU A 192 11.25 -6.48 17.89
C GLU A 192 11.02 -6.45 16.38
N SER A 193 11.95 -6.97 15.58
CA SER A 193 11.81 -7.08 14.12
C SER A 193 10.58 -7.91 13.73
N LEU A 194 10.31 -9.04 14.38
CA LEU A 194 9.12 -9.85 14.12
C LEU A 194 7.80 -9.14 14.50
N ARG A 195 7.85 -8.07 15.30
CA ARG A 195 6.71 -7.23 15.65
C ARG A 195 6.54 -6.07 14.67
N GLN A 196 7.65 -5.43 14.28
CA GLN A 196 7.67 -4.19 13.50
C GLN A 196 7.72 -4.44 11.98
N ASP A 197 8.59 -5.34 11.53
CA ASP A 197 9.01 -5.47 10.15
C ASP A 197 8.09 -6.38 9.36
N THR A 198 7.82 -6.04 8.10
CA THR A 198 6.92 -6.79 7.22
C THR A 198 7.45 -6.86 5.78
N GLY A 199 6.94 -7.80 4.99
CA GLY A 199 7.28 -7.93 3.57
C GLY A 199 8.79 -8.05 3.36
N TRP A 200 9.31 -7.26 2.40
CA TRP A 200 10.73 -7.37 2.02
C TRP A 200 11.68 -6.93 3.14
N HIS A 201 11.26 -5.96 3.97
CA HIS A 201 12.08 -5.50 5.08
C HIS A 201 12.41 -6.64 6.04
N LEU A 202 11.42 -7.51 6.32
CA LEU A 202 11.62 -8.68 7.18
C LEU A 202 12.48 -9.76 6.48
N LEU A 203 12.17 -10.08 5.22
CA LEU A 203 12.87 -11.17 4.50
C LEU A 203 14.33 -10.84 4.19
N ARG A 204 14.66 -9.56 3.95
CA ARG A 204 16.05 -9.14 3.74
C ARG A 204 16.91 -9.32 4.99
N ALA A 205 16.30 -9.28 6.18
CA ALA A 205 16.97 -9.52 7.46
C ALA A 205 16.94 -10.99 7.89
N ARG A 206 16.42 -11.92 7.07
CA ARG A 206 16.14 -13.31 7.48
C ARG A 206 17.36 -13.98 8.13
N ASP A 207 18.55 -13.80 7.55
CA ASP A 207 19.77 -14.48 8.01
C ASP A 207 20.14 -14.00 9.43
N SER A 208 20.07 -12.69 9.68
CA SER A 208 20.25 -12.09 11.01
C SER A 208 19.14 -12.45 12.01
N LEU A 209 17.96 -12.83 11.54
CA LEU A 209 16.82 -13.19 12.39
C LEU A 209 16.79 -14.68 12.75
N THR A 210 17.64 -15.48 12.13
CA THR A 210 17.79 -16.93 12.36
C THR A 210 19.17 -17.32 12.87
N ASP A 211 20.12 -16.39 12.97
CA ASP A 211 21.51 -16.62 13.41
C ASP A 211 21.65 -17.21 14.82
N TRP A 212 20.65 -16.98 15.67
CA TRP A 212 20.57 -17.55 17.02
C TRP A 212 20.17 -19.04 17.04
N MET A 213 19.69 -19.58 15.92
CA MET A 213 19.29 -20.98 15.81
C MET A 213 20.51 -21.87 15.61
N PRO A 214 20.70 -22.95 16.40
CA PRO A 214 21.72 -23.95 16.12
C PRO A 214 21.50 -24.62 14.76
N ASP A 215 22.57 -25.05 14.07
CA ASP A 215 22.51 -25.61 12.70
C ASP A 215 21.39 -26.66 12.50
N PRO A 216 21.20 -27.68 13.38
CA PRO A 216 20.15 -28.68 13.18
C PRO A 216 18.73 -28.09 13.25
N VAL A 217 18.56 -27.05 14.06
CA VAL A 217 17.29 -26.32 14.22
C VAL A 217 17.07 -25.45 12.98
N TYR A 218 18.10 -24.76 12.51
CA TYR A 218 18.04 -23.92 11.32
C TYR A 218 17.76 -24.74 10.03
N ASP A 219 18.36 -25.92 9.90
CA ASP A 219 18.09 -26.84 8.79
C ASP A 219 16.62 -27.26 8.76
N THR A 220 16.08 -27.64 9.93
CA THR A 220 14.67 -28.01 10.08
C THR A 220 13.74 -26.83 9.79
N PHE A 221 14.08 -25.65 10.30
CA PHE A 221 13.36 -24.40 10.02
C PHE A 221 13.30 -24.12 8.52
N THR A 222 14.44 -24.23 7.83
CA THR A 222 14.56 -23.95 6.40
C THR A 222 13.73 -24.92 5.56
N VAL A 223 13.75 -26.21 5.90
CA VAL A 223 12.90 -27.23 5.24
C VAL A 223 11.42 -26.89 5.42
N GLN A 224 10.98 -26.61 6.65
CA GLN A 224 9.58 -26.28 6.92
C GLN A 224 9.12 -24.99 6.23
N LEU A 225 9.97 -23.95 6.21
CA LEU A 225 9.68 -22.71 5.50
C LEU A 225 9.50 -22.96 4.01
N HIS A 226 10.42 -23.73 3.41
CA HIS A 226 10.38 -24.07 2.00
C HIS A 226 9.15 -24.90 1.64
N GLU A 227 8.76 -25.86 2.48
CA GLU A 227 7.53 -26.64 2.31
C GLU A 227 6.28 -25.77 2.34
N ARG A 228 6.17 -24.85 3.32
CA ARG A 228 5.04 -23.89 3.39
C ARG A 228 5.01 -22.98 2.16
N TRP A 229 6.17 -22.50 1.74
CA TRP A 229 6.31 -21.61 0.59
C TRP A 229 5.91 -22.30 -0.71
N ARG A 230 6.40 -23.53 -0.92
CA ARG A 230 6.02 -24.38 -2.05
C ARG A 230 4.52 -24.66 -2.07
N ALA A 231 3.95 -25.08 -0.94
CA ALA A 231 2.52 -25.40 -0.84
C ALA A 231 1.64 -24.20 -1.20
N TRP A 232 2.00 -23.00 -0.75
CA TRP A 232 1.31 -21.77 -1.15
C TRP A 232 1.49 -21.46 -2.64
N PHE A 233 2.73 -21.52 -3.15
CA PHE A 233 3.03 -21.15 -4.52
C PHE A 233 2.32 -22.06 -5.52
N GLU A 234 2.42 -23.38 -5.33
CA GLU A 234 1.80 -24.39 -6.18
C GLU A 234 0.28 -24.41 -6.00
N GLY A 235 -0.20 -24.48 -4.76
CA GLY A 235 -1.62 -24.63 -4.45
C GLY A 235 -2.46 -23.37 -4.67
N ARG A 236 -1.85 -22.18 -4.56
CA ARG A 236 -2.57 -20.90 -4.71
C ARG A 236 -2.15 -20.15 -5.95
N TYR A 237 -0.87 -19.78 -6.05
CA TYR A 237 -0.43 -18.83 -7.08
C TYR A 237 -0.43 -19.44 -8.48
N LEU A 238 0.16 -20.63 -8.67
CA LEU A 238 0.16 -21.32 -9.97
C LEU A 238 -1.26 -21.70 -10.41
N GLY A 239 -2.14 -22.06 -9.48
CA GLY A 239 -3.56 -22.29 -9.79
C GLY A 239 -4.26 -21.04 -10.37
N VAL A 240 -3.93 -19.85 -9.87
CA VAL A 240 -4.44 -18.59 -10.44
C VAL A 240 -3.87 -18.32 -11.83
N LEU A 241 -2.57 -18.59 -12.05
CA LEU A 241 -1.95 -18.45 -13.37
C LEU A 241 -2.58 -19.41 -14.40
N HIS A 242 -2.81 -20.66 -13.99
CA HIS A 242 -3.49 -21.66 -14.81
C HIS A 242 -4.88 -21.16 -15.24
N ASP A 243 -5.68 -20.70 -14.28
CA ASP A 243 -7.03 -20.22 -14.57
C ASP A 243 -7.05 -18.96 -15.42
N GLU A 244 -6.07 -18.07 -15.25
CA GLU A 244 -5.91 -16.92 -16.12
C GLU A 244 -5.51 -17.32 -17.55
N ALA A 245 -4.67 -18.35 -17.73
CA ALA A 245 -4.31 -18.87 -19.05
C ALA A 245 -5.56 -19.42 -19.77
N VAL A 246 -6.37 -20.22 -19.07
CA VAL A 246 -7.67 -20.71 -19.59
C VAL A 246 -8.59 -19.54 -19.95
N SER A 247 -8.67 -18.50 -19.12
CA SER A 247 -9.49 -17.31 -19.41
C SER A 247 -9.06 -16.55 -20.66
N ARG A 248 -7.83 -16.77 -21.11
CA ARG A 248 -7.23 -16.18 -22.31
C ARG A 248 -7.21 -17.13 -23.50
N ASP A 249 -7.83 -18.29 -23.40
CA ASP A 249 -7.82 -19.33 -24.44
C ASP A 249 -6.39 -19.78 -24.78
N ILE A 250 -5.53 -19.87 -23.75
CA ILE A 250 -4.14 -20.31 -23.87
C ILE A 250 -3.97 -21.59 -23.06
N ASP A 251 -3.27 -22.56 -23.64
CA ASP A 251 -2.81 -23.74 -22.92
C ASP A 251 -1.95 -23.34 -21.68
N PRO A 252 -2.33 -23.78 -20.46
CA PRO A 252 -1.66 -23.36 -19.23
C PRO A 252 -0.16 -23.66 -19.19
N ASP A 253 0.25 -24.85 -19.63
CA ASP A 253 1.67 -25.24 -19.64
C ASP A 253 2.47 -24.36 -20.60
N ARG A 254 1.90 -24.07 -21.78
CA ARG A 254 2.48 -23.11 -22.72
C ARG A 254 2.53 -21.69 -22.16
N ALA A 255 1.53 -21.26 -21.38
CA ALA A 255 1.51 -19.94 -20.76
C ALA A 255 2.62 -19.81 -19.71
N LEU A 256 2.80 -20.82 -18.87
CA LEU A 256 3.85 -20.85 -17.84
C LEU A 256 5.26 -21.00 -18.44
N ALA A 257 5.42 -21.77 -19.53
CA ALA A 257 6.72 -21.95 -20.16
C ALA A 257 7.15 -20.75 -21.05
N LYS A 258 6.22 -20.20 -21.86
CA LYS A 258 6.54 -19.18 -22.88
C LYS A 258 5.99 -17.79 -22.58
N GLY A 259 5.09 -17.65 -21.62
CA GLY A 259 4.56 -16.34 -21.25
C GLY A 259 3.75 -15.64 -22.36
N ALA A 260 3.08 -16.43 -23.21
CA ALA A 260 2.34 -15.95 -24.38
C ALA A 260 0.98 -15.32 -24.02
N TRP A 261 0.90 -14.51 -22.96
CA TRP A 261 -0.31 -13.92 -22.36
C TRP A 261 -1.02 -12.86 -23.23
N SER A 262 -0.80 -12.88 -24.55
CA SER A 262 -1.12 -11.78 -25.46
C SER A 262 -2.57 -11.73 -25.95
N ASN A 263 -3.38 -12.77 -25.72
CA ASN A 263 -4.78 -12.74 -26.14
C ASN A 263 -5.54 -11.64 -25.37
N ARG A 264 -5.92 -10.60 -26.10
CA ARG A 264 -6.74 -9.46 -25.63
C ARG A 264 -7.97 -9.25 -26.49
N ASN A 265 -8.38 -10.30 -27.20
CA ASN A 265 -9.53 -10.25 -28.09
C ASN A 265 -10.79 -9.93 -27.29
N GLU A 266 -11.75 -9.31 -27.98
CA GLU A 266 -13.09 -9.09 -27.46
C GLU A 266 -13.76 -10.43 -27.12
N VAL A 267 -14.53 -10.42 -26.04
CA VAL A 267 -15.26 -11.58 -25.54
C VAL A 267 -16.74 -11.25 -25.58
N THR A 268 -17.50 -12.00 -26.36
CA THR A 268 -18.96 -11.82 -26.43
C THR A 268 -19.64 -12.38 -25.18
N THR A 269 -20.89 -11.96 -24.93
CA THR A 269 -21.68 -12.53 -23.83
C THR A 269 -21.90 -14.04 -23.98
N GLU A 270 -21.93 -14.55 -25.22
CA GLU A 270 -22.05 -15.98 -25.48
C GLU A 270 -20.75 -16.72 -25.17
N ASP A 271 -19.59 -16.15 -25.51
CA ASP A 271 -18.29 -16.72 -25.14
C ASP A 271 -18.13 -16.83 -23.62
N LEU A 272 -18.62 -15.85 -22.87
CA LEU A 272 -18.56 -15.87 -21.40
C LEU A 272 -19.23 -17.11 -20.78
N ARG A 273 -20.24 -17.68 -21.44
CA ARG A 273 -20.95 -18.89 -20.95
C ARG A 273 -20.10 -20.15 -21.02
N ARG A 274 -18.99 -20.13 -21.77
CA ARG A 274 -18.08 -21.27 -21.92
C ARG A 274 -17.08 -21.39 -20.76
N TYR A 275 -16.92 -20.34 -19.97
CA TYR A 275 -15.95 -20.32 -18.88
C TYR A 275 -16.62 -20.66 -17.54
N SER A 276 -15.88 -21.35 -16.68
CA SER A 276 -16.27 -21.50 -15.28
C SER A 276 -16.15 -20.15 -14.55
N ARG A 277 -16.76 -20.04 -13.37
CA ARG A 277 -16.58 -18.87 -12.49
C ARG A 277 -15.10 -18.57 -12.19
N ALA A 278 -14.28 -19.61 -12.05
CA ALA A 278 -12.86 -19.48 -11.74
C ALA A 278 -12.01 -19.02 -12.94
N THR A 279 -12.47 -19.30 -14.16
CA THR A 279 -11.74 -19.06 -15.42
C THR A 279 -12.40 -18.01 -16.31
N GLN A 280 -13.43 -17.32 -15.81
CA GLN A 280 -14.10 -16.27 -16.58
C GLN A 280 -13.11 -15.14 -16.92
N PRO A 281 -13.07 -14.65 -18.17
CA PRO A 281 -12.23 -13.54 -18.57
C PRO A 281 -12.50 -12.28 -17.74
N ILE A 282 -11.43 -11.61 -17.29
CA ILE A 282 -11.55 -10.33 -16.59
C ILE A 282 -11.54 -9.20 -17.61
N LEU A 283 -12.68 -8.52 -17.71
CA LEU A 283 -12.99 -7.51 -18.71
C LEU A 283 -13.18 -6.12 -18.09
N GLY A 284 -13.33 -5.09 -18.93
CA GLY A 284 -13.62 -3.71 -18.51
C GLY A 284 -15.09 -3.38 -18.22
N ARG A 285 -16.02 -4.31 -18.42
CA ARG A 285 -17.47 -4.13 -18.15
C ARG A 285 -17.80 -3.98 -16.67
N GLU A 286 -18.97 -3.44 -16.36
CA GLU A 286 -19.36 -3.01 -15.00
C GLU A 286 -19.51 -4.14 -13.98
N ASP A 287 -19.96 -5.30 -14.45
CA ASP A 287 -20.17 -6.56 -13.71
C ASP A 287 -18.92 -7.47 -13.69
N SER A 288 -17.82 -7.06 -14.33
CA SER A 288 -16.55 -7.79 -14.27
C SER A 288 -15.83 -7.54 -12.95
N LEU A 289 -15.07 -8.54 -12.47
CA LEU A 289 -14.25 -8.45 -11.26
C LEU A 289 -13.38 -7.18 -11.22
N PHE A 290 -12.86 -6.74 -12.37
CA PHE A 290 -12.07 -5.50 -12.47
C PHE A 290 -12.84 -4.25 -12.02
N SER A 291 -14.09 -4.11 -12.46
CA SER A 291 -14.94 -2.96 -12.11
C SER A 291 -15.44 -3.03 -10.68
N LEU A 292 -15.71 -4.24 -10.19
CA LEU A 292 -16.20 -4.49 -8.82
C LEU A 292 -15.08 -4.43 -7.77
N PHE A 293 -13.80 -4.47 -8.17
CA PHE A 293 -12.64 -4.58 -7.28
C PHE A 293 -12.67 -3.53 -6.16
N ARG A 294 -12.83 -2.26 -6.51
CA ARG A 294 -12.80 -1.16 -5.53
C ARG A 294 -13.85 -1.33 -4.43
N GLU A 295 -15.08 -1.66 -4.81
CA GLU A 295 -16.22 -1.78 -3.88
C GLU A 295 -16.15 -3.08 -3.08
N SER A 296 -15.75 -4.19 -3.73
CA SER A 296 -15.61 -5.50 -3.08
C SER A 296 -14.59 -5.50 -1.95
N PHE A 297 -13.55 -4.68 -2.05
CA PHE A 297 -12.49 -4.55 -1.04
C PHE A 297 -12.62 -3.29 -0.17
N GLY A 298 -13.69 -2.51 -0.30
CA GLY A 298 -13.89 -1.29 0.50
C GLY A 298 -12.78 -0.25 0.33
N LEU A 299 -12.21 -0.18 -0.87
CA LEU A 299 -11.08 0.70 -1.20
C LEU A 299 -11.55 2.03 -1.77
N THR A 300 -10.76 3.08 -1.56
CA THR A 300 -10.92 4.31 -2.32
C THR A 300 -10.38 4.15 -3.74
N SER A 301 -10.70 5.09 -4.64
CA SER A 301 -10.13 5.05 -5.99
C SER A 301 -8.60 5.13 -5.98
N ALA A 302 -8.01 5.95 -5.09
CA ALA A 302 -6.55 6.05 -4.95
C ALA A 302 -5.94 4.74 -4.46
N GLU A 303 -6.56 4.12 -3.45
CA GLU A 303 -6.16 2.82 -2.90
C GLU A 303 -6.27 1.70 -3.95
N ALA A 304 -7.37 1.64 -4.71
CA ALA A 304 -7.57 0.63 -5.75
C ALA A 304 -6.55 0.78 -6.89
N PHE A 305 -6.31 2.00 -7.38
CA PHE A 305 -5.30 2.25 -8.41
C PHE A 305 -3.89 1.89 -7.93
N TRP A 306 -3.58 2.24 -6.69
CA TRP A 306 -2.30 1.90 -6.09
C TRP A 306 -2.14 0.39 -5.91
N THR A 307 -3.15 -0.29 -5.39
CA THR A 307 -3.17 -1.75 -5.16
C THR A 307 -2.98 -2.53 -6.46
N LEU A 308 -3.65 -2.11 -7.54
CA LEU A 308 -3.54 -2.76 -8.85
C LEU A 308 -2.30 -2.30 -9.65
N GLY A 309 -1.57 -1.29 -9.18
CA GLY A 309 -0.46 -0.70 -9.93
C GLY A 309 -0.92 -0.02 -11.22
N LEU A 310 -2.13 0.53 -11.26
CA LEU A 310 -2.72 1.11 -12.45
C LEU A 310 -2.66 2.63 -12.46
N GLN A 311 -2.25 3.19 -13.59
CA GLN A 311 -2.47 4.61 -13.85
C GLN A 311 -3.95 4.86 -14.15
N VAL A 312 -4.45 6.03 -13.76
CA VAL A 312 -5.84 6.46 -14.00
C VAL A 312 -6.24 6.32 -15.47
N LYS A 313 -5.36 6.71 -16.40
CA LYS A 313 -5.59 6.57 -17.85
C LYS A 313 -5.73 5.11 -18.30
N ALA A 314 -4.97 4.20 -17.70
CA ALA A 314 -5.06 2.77 -18.01
C ALA A 314 -6.39 2.18 -17.50
N TYR A 315 -6.79 2.55 -16.29
CA TYR A 315 -8.07 2.13 -15.71
C TYR A 315 -9.26 2.52 -16.60
N TYR A 316 -9.36 3.79 -16.99
CA TYR A 316 -10.45 4.25 -17.85
C TYR A 316 -10.38 3.67 -19.27
N ARG A 317 -9.17 3.42 -19.79
CA ARG A 317 -9.01 2.72 -21.08
C ARG A 317 -9.60 1.31 -21.04
N PHE A 318 -9.41 0.57 -19.95
CA PHE A 318 -10.02 -0.74 -19.78
C PHE A 318 -11.55 -0.61 -19.70
N ARG A 319 -12.07 0.34 -18.92
CA ARG A 319 -13.52 0.61 -18.83
C ARG A 319 -14.17 0.96 -20.18
N GLN A 320 -13.50 1.75 -21.00
CA GLN A 320 -13.97 2.11 -22.35
C GLN A 320 -13.99 0.92 -23.31
N ARG A 321 -13.18 -0.10 -23.07
CA ARG A 321 -13.11 -1.33 -23.86
C ARG A 321 -13.78 -2.46 -23.10
N ALA A 322 -15.07 -2.27 -22.80
CA ALA A 322 -15.82 -3.08 -21.85
C ALA A 322 -15.78 -4.59 -22.13
N HIS A 323 -15.69 -4.99 -23.41
CA HIS A 323 -15.67 -6.39 -23.85
C HIS A 323 -14.26 -6.96 -24.08
N GLN A 324 -13.20 -6.16 -23.91
CA GLN A 324 -11.82 -6.63 -24.06
C GLN A 324 -11.23 -7.09 -22.73
N ARG A 325 -10.40 -8.13 -22.80
CA ARG A 325 -9.62 -8.60 -21.65
C ARG A 325 -8.65 -7.50 -21.22
N ILE A 326 -8.56 -7.27 -19.90
CA ILE A 326 -7.52 -6.39 -19.35
C ILE A 326 -6.14 -7.06 -19.50
N ASP A 327 -5.06 -6.31 -19.21
CA ASP A 327 -3.73 -6.87 -19.29
C ASP A 327 -3.50 -8.00 -18.28
N ALA A 328 -2.69 -9.00 -18.65
CA ALA A 328 -2.48 -10.22 -17.85
C ALA A 328 -1.96 -9.95 -16.43
N PRO A 329 -0.92 -9.13 -16.21
CA PRO A 329 -0.49 -8.79 -14.84
C PRO A 329 -1.64 -8.30 -13.94
N SER A 330 -2.45 -7.36 -14.43
CA SER A 330 -3.59 -6.83 -13.68
C SER A 330 -4.68 -7.88 -13.45
N ALA A 331 -4.97 -8.71 -14.47
CA ALA A 331 -5.97 -9.77 -14.37
C ALA A 331 -5.56 -10.85 -13.36
N ILE A 332 -4.29 -11.28 -13.37
CA ILE A 332 -3.74 -12.25 -12.40
C ILE A 332 -3.92 -11.70 -10.98
N LEU A 333 -3.57 -10.44 -10.74
CA LEU A 333 -3.68 -9.83 -9.42
C LEU A 333 -5.14 -9.72 -8.95
N VAL A 334 -6.04 -9.26 -9.83
CA VAL A 334 -7.48 -9.20 -9.53
C VAL A 334 -8.01 -10.60 -9.22
N ARG A 335 -7.71 -11.59 -10.06
CA ARG A 335 -8.16 -12.98 -9.88
C ARG A 335 -7.64 -13.56 -8.56
N TYR A 336 -6.38 -13.32 -8.24
CA TYR A 336 -5.76 -13.77 -7.00
C TYR A 336 -6.51 -13.19 -5.79
N LEU A 337 -6.66 -11.86 -5.73
CA LEU A 337 -7.26 -11.20 -4.58
C LEU A 337 -8.74 -11.55 -4.39
N PHE A 338 -9.51 -11.76 -5.47
CA PHE A 338 -10.89 -12.24 -5.34
C PHE A 338 -10.98 -13.68 -4.82
N ARG A 339 -9.93 -14.49 -5.02
CA ARG A 339 -9.85 -15.87 -4.51
C ARG A 339 -9.34 -15.93 -3.08
N TYR A 340 -8.39 -15.07 -2.73
CA TYR A 340 -7.74 -14.97 -1.42
C TYR A 340 -7.81 -13.51 -0.91
N PRO A 341 -9.01 -13.04 -0.52
CA PRO A 341 -9.22 -11.63 -0.16
C PRO A 341 -8.44 -11.19 1.08
N GLU A 342 -8.11 -12.13 1.98
CA GLU A 342 -7.30 -11.89 3.16
C GLU A 342 -5.88 -11.40 2.83
N ASP A 343 -5.35 -11.81 1.68
CA ASP A 343 -3.99 -11.50 1.26
C ASP A 343 -3.83 -10.03 0.80
N LEU A 344 -4.92 -9.28 0.65
CA LEU A 344 -4.88 -7.84 0.36
C LEU A 344 -4.01 -7.07 1.38
N ARG A 345 -3.98 -7.55 2.64
CA ARG A 345 -3.17 -6.98 3.73
C ARG A 345 -1.67 -6.95 3.44
N HIS A 346 -1.19 -7.79 2.53
CA HIS A 346 0.22 -7.84 2.12
C HIS A 346 0.58 -6.74 1.11
N ILE A 347 -0.42 -6.12 0.49
CA ILE A 347 -0.23 -5.02 -0.46
C ILE A 347 -0.51 -3.70 0.23
N ILE A 348 -1.68 -3.56 0.87
CA ILE A 348 -2.11 -2.31 1.50
C ILE A 348 -2.72 -2.57 2.88
N ALA A 349 -2.29 -1.77 3.86
CA ALA A 349 -2.90 -1.79 5.18
C ALA A 349 -4.31 -1.20 5.13
N LEU A 350 -5.28 -1.98 5.63
CA LEU A 350 -6.66 -1.54 5.78
C LEU A 350 -6.77 -0.56 6.97
N PRO A 351 -7.59 0.50 6.84
CA PRO A 351 -7.74 1.46 7.94
C PRO A 351 -8.48 0.83 9.12
N PRO A 352 -8.06 1.11 10.36
CA PRO A 352 -8.76 0.66 11.56
C PRO A 352 -10.13 1.34 11.68
N SER A 353 -11.07 0.75 12.41
CA SER A 353 -12.29 1.45 12.84
C SER A 353 -11.92 2.67 13.71
N GLY A 354 -12.63 3.78 13.56
CA GLY A 354 -12.34 4.97 14.38
C GLY A 354 -12.63 4.78 15.87
N ALA A 355 -13.57 3.92 16.24
CA ALA A 355 -13.78 3.53 17.63
C ALA A 355 -12.53 2.87 18.25
N SER A 356 -11.83 2.00 17.51
CA SER A 356 -10.56 1.41 17.94
C SER A 356 -9.46 2.48 18.12
N VAL A 357 -9.38 3.44 17.19
CA VAL A 357 -8.44 4.57 17.30
C VAL A 357 -8.72 5.41 18.55
N LEU A 358 -9.99 5.76 18.79
CA LEU A 358 -10.41 6.50 19.97
C LEU A 358 -10.04 5.76 21.27
N ARG A 359 -10.35 4.47 21.36
CA ARG A 359 -10.01 3.64 22.52
C ARG A 359 -8.49 3.59 22.75
N ALA A 360 -7.69 3.53 21.69
CA ALA A 360 -6.23 3.56 21.81
C ALA A 360 -5.73 4.91 22.33
N ILE A 361 -6.28 6.02 21.85
CA ILE A 361 -5.95 7.37 22.34
C ILE A 361 -6.34 7.52 23.81
N GLN A 362 -7.55 7.13 24.19
CA GLN A 362 -8.06 7.28 25.55
C GLN A 362 -7.31 6.43 26.60
N LYS A 363 -6.64 5.36 26.16
CA LYS A 363 -5.72 4.61 27.02
C LYS A 363 -4.45 5.41 27.36
N ILE A 364 -4.03 6.31 26.46
CA ILE A 364 -2.84 7.15 26.61
C ILE A 364 -3.22 8.46 27.31
N ASP A 365 -4.36 9.04 26.94
CA ASP A 365 -4.90 10.31 27.44
C ASP A 365 -6.37 10.12 27.84
N PRO A 366 -6.66 9.77 29.10
CA PRO A 366 -8.02 9.53 29.58
C PRO A 366 -8.96 10.72 29.45
N GLU A 367 -8.42 11.94 29.39
CA GLU A 367 -9.20 13.18 29.23
C GLU A 367 -9.59 13.47 27.78
N PHE A 368 -9.07 12.68 26.82
CA PHE A 368 -9.36 12.86 25.41
C PHE A 368 -10.83 12.57 25.10
N ARG A 369 -11.54 13.59 24.64
CA ARG A 369 -12.98 13.53 24.36
C ARG A 369 -13.24 13.04 22.95
N THR A 370 -14.33 12.29 22.76
CA THR A 370 -14.79 11.88 21.43
C THR A 370 -14.83 13.05 20.45
N SER A 371 -15.29 14.23 20.88
CA SER A 371 -15.37 15.44 20.06
C SER A 371 -14.03 15.98 19.53
N GLN A 372 -12.90 15.51 20.05
CA GLN A 372 -11.55 15.90 19.64
C GLN A 372 -10.98 14.97 18.56
N LEU A 373 -11.64 13.83 18.28
CA LEU A 373 -11.15 12.84 17.33
C LEU A 373 -11.10 13.38 15.89
N GLY A 374 -12.17 14.02 15.41
CA GLY A 374 -12.19 14.67 14.10
C GLY A 374 -11.10 15.74 13.97
N PRO A 375 -11.03 16.70 14.92
CA PRO A 375 -9.95 17.69 15.00
C PRO A 375 -8.54 17.09 14.95
N LEU A 376 -8.23 16.06 15.73
CA LEU A 376 -6.90 15.43 15.72
C LEU A 376 -6.52 14.86 14.33
N PHE A 377 -7.50 14.46 13.54
CA PHE A 377 -7.31 13.90 12.19
C PHE A 377 -7.59 14.90 11.06
N GLY A 378 -7.61 16.20 11.36
CA GLY A 378 -7.74 17.24 10.34
C GLY A 378 -9.14 17.46 9.79
N ALA A 379 -10.17 17.19 10.61
CA ALA A 379 -11.57 17.49 10.31
C ALA A 379 -12.22 18.35 11.40
N SER A 380 -13.49 18.70 11.20
CA SER A 380 -14.26 19.46 12.19
C SER A 380 -14.70 18.58 13.36
N ARG A 381 -15.07 19.23 14.46
CA ARG A 381 -15.61 18.59 15.67
C ARG A 381 -16.81 17.66 15.38
N VAL A 382 -17.70 18.05 14.46
CA VAL A 382 -18.93 17.31 14.15
C VAL A 382 -18.63 15.93 13.56
N MET A 383 -17.58 15.83 12.73
CA MET A 383 -17.17 14.56 12.09
C MET A 383 -16.64 13.53 13.10
N SER A 384 -16.38 13.93 14.35
CA SER A 384 -15.78 13.04 15.34
C SER A 384 -16.70 11.92 15.79
N TYR A 385 -18.01 12.18 15.89
CA TYR A 385 -18.98 11.17 16.33
C TYR A 385 -19.21 10.12 15.25
N GLU A 386 -19.29 10.55 13.99
CA GLU A 386 -19.33 9.66 12.84
C GLU A 386 -18.06 8.79 12.78
N PHE A 387 -16.89 9.42 12.92
CA PHE A 387 -15.62 8.70 12.95
C PHE A 387 -15.53 7.69 14.12
N ALA A 388 -16.01 8.06 15.31
CA ALA A 388 -15.95 7.19 16.48
C ALA A 388 -16.99 6.05 16.48
N SER A 389 -17.90 5.98 15.51
CA SER A 389 -18.94 4.96 15.45
C SER A 389 -18.37 3.57 15.18
N ASP A 390 -18.77 2.56 15.95
CA ASP A 390 -18.44 1.15 15.70
C ASP A 390 -19.17 0.58 14.47
N GLN A 391 -20.23 1.24 13.99
CA GLN A 391 -21.07 0.76 12.88
C GLN A 391 -20.59 1.24 11.51
N GLN A 392 -19.64 2.17 11.46
CA GLN A 392 -19.20 2.79 10.23
C GLN A 392 -17.73 2.49 9.92
N SER A 393 -17.42 2.43 8.63
CA SER A 393 -16.04 2.35 8.18
C SER A 393 -15.28 3.64 8.47
N CYS A 394 -13.95 3.57 8.56
CA CYS A 394 -13.13 4.76 8.76
C CYS A 394 -13.43 5.82 7.69
N PRO A 395 -13.81 7.07 8.09
CA PRO A 395 -14.13 8.13 7.16
C PRO A 395 -13.00 8.43 6.20
N PHE A 396 -13.36 8.75 4.95
CA PHE A 396 -12.41 8.95 3.84
C PHE A 396 -11.25 9.90 4.18
N PHE A 397 -11.53 11.00 4.88
CA PHE A 397 -10.52 12.00 5.24
C PHE A 397 -9.47 11.46 6.22
N ALA A 398 -9.88 10.56 7.13
CA ALA A 398 -9.05 10.05 8.22
C ALA A 398 -8.27 8.79 7.85
N ARG A 399 -8.68 8.04 6.81
CA ARG A 399 -8.19 6.68 6.50
C ARG A 399 -6.68 6.54 6.62
N ARG A 400 -5.91 7.39 5.93
CA ARG A 400 -4.45 7.25 5.84
C ARG A 400 -3.75 7.61 7.15
N LEU A 401 -4.16 8.71 7.79
CA LEU A 401 -3.68 9.06 9.13
C LEU A 401 -4.04 8.00 10.17
N ALA A 402 -5.24 7.41 10.09
CA ALA A 402 -5.70 6.35 11.00
C ALA A 402 -4.89 5.05 10.82
N THR A 403 -4.58 4.69 9.58
CA THR A 403 -3.67 3.57 9.26
C THR A 403 -2.29 3.81 9.86
N VAL A 404 -1.68 4.99 9.63
CA VAL A 404 -0.39 5.36 10.20
C VAL A 404 -0.46 5.32 11.73
N PHE A 405 -1.51 5.90 12.32
CA PHE A 405 -1.72 5.90 13.77
C PHE A 405 -1.71 4.48 14.33
N ALA A 406 -2.56 3.59 13.80
CA ALA A 406 -2.67 2.22 14.33
C ALA A 406 -1.38 1.42 14.14
N GLU A 407 -0.70 1.61 13.01
CA GLU A 407 0.57 0.93 12.75
C GLU A 407 1.66 1.37 13.72
N GLN A 408 1.86 2.68 13.88
CA GLN A 408 2.91 3.20 14.75
C GLN A 408 2.60 2.98 16.23
N HIS A 409 1.33 3.03 16.62
CA HIS A 409 0.88 2.64 17.96
C HIS A 409 1.23 1.16 18.24
N ARG A 410 0.96 0.25 17.29
CA ARG A 410 1.32 -1.17 17.42
C ARG A 410 2.84 -1.39 17.54
N ARG A 411 3.64 -0.52 16.92
CA ARG A 411 5.11 -0.49 17.02
C ARG A 411 5.61 0.20 18.29
N GLY A 412 4.73 0.60 19.22
CA GLY A 412 5.12 1.26 20.47
C GLY A 412 5.67 2.68 20.29
N ARG A 413 5.44 3.31 19.13
CA ARG A 413 5.87 4.69 18.88
C ARG A 413 4.90 5.68 19.56
N PRO A 414 5.37 6.85 20.00
CA PRO A 414 4.55 7.86 20.68
C PRO A 414 3.66 8.65 19.69
N ILE A 415 2.97 7.94 18.79
CA ILE A 415 2.28 8.50 17.63
C ILE A 415 1.16 9.48 18.01
N TYR A 416 0.51 9.30 19.15
CA TYR A 416 -0.49 10.25 19.64
C TYR A 416 0.13 11.63 19.90
N ALA A 417 1.24 11.68 20.65
CA ALA A 417 1.93 12.94 20.95
C ALA A 417 2.49 13.60 19.69
N GLN A 418 3.09 12.81 18.79
CA GLN A 418 3.66 13.29 17.53
C GLN A 418 2.59 13.83 16.57
N LEU A 419 1.43 13.15 16.49
CA LEU A 419 0.30 13.61 15.69
C LEU A 419 -0.27 14.91 16.25
N ARG A 420 -0.44 14.99 17.57
CA ARG A 420 -0.91 16.20 18.25
C ARG A 420 0.04 17.38 18.01
N GLU A 421 1.34 17.17 18.11
CA GLU A 421 2.36 18.18 17.78
C GLU A 421 2.22 18.68 16.33
N CYS A 422 2.02 17.76 15.36
CA CYS A 422 1.81 18.13 13.96
C CYS A 422 0.53 18.95 13.74
N VAL A 423 -0.54 18.64 14.48
CA VAL A 423 -1.77 19.44 14.49
C VAL A 423 -1.48 20.85 15.02
N GLU A 424 -0.86 20.97 16.19
CA GLU A 424 -0.57 22.26 16.81
C GLU A 424 0.40 23.13 15.99
N ASP A 425 1.36 22.52 15.30
CA ASP A 425 2.23 23.22 14.36
C ASP A 425 1.47 23.74 13.14
N GLU A 426 0.53 22.96 12.58
CA GLU A 426 -0.30 23.42 11.48
C GLU A 426 -1.26 24.53 11.92
N LEU A 427 -1.79 24.47 13.14
CA LEU A 427 -2.61 25.55 13.70
C LEU A 427 -1.82 26.84 13.85
N ARG A 428 -0.60 26.76 14.41
CA ARG A 428 0.28 27.92 14.54
C ARG A 428 0.59 28.54 13.18
N ALA A 429 0.91 27.71 12.19
CA ALA A 429 1.16 28.15 10.83
C ALA A 429 -0.05 28.84 10.19
N ARG A 430 -1.27 28.40 10.52
CA ARG A 430 -2.54 29.00 10.06
C ARG A 430 -3.01 30.21 10.89
N GLY A 431 -2.30 30.57 11.96
CA GLY A 431 -2.71 31.65 12.87
C GLY A 431 -3.89 31.28 13.78
N VAL A 432 -4.12 30.00 14.03
CA VAL A 432 -5.21 29.50 14.90
C VAL A 432 -4.66 29.18 16.30
N SER A 433 -5.36 29.64 17.35
CA SER A 433 -5.03 29.30 18.74
C SER A 433 -5.30 27.83 19.03
N ALA A 434 -4.30 27.11 19.56
CA ALA A 434 -4.45 25.72 19.95
C ALA A 434 -5.52 25.51 21.04
N GLU A 435 -5.62 26.44 22.00
CA GLU A 435 -6.61 26.36 23.09
C GLU A 435 -8.04 26.48 22.54
N ALA A 436 -8.27 27.44 21.64
CA ALA A 436 -9.56 27.60 20.97
C ALA A 436 -9.87 26.36 20.12
N PHE A 437 -8.90 25.91 19.31
CA PHE A 437 -9.05 24.77 18.42
C PHE A 437 -9.49 23.48 19.15
N TRP A 438 -8.84 23.14 20.26
CA TRP A 438 -9.20 21.92 21.00
C TRP A 438 -10.58 22.01 21.67
N LYS A 439 -11.14 23.23 21.78
CA LYS A 439 -12.51 23.48 22.26
C LYS A 439 -13.53 23.49 21.13
N ASP A 440 -13.27 24.10 19.98
CA ASP A 440 -14.24 24.31 18.90
C ASP A 440 -14.05 23.42 17.65
N GLY A 441 -12.83 22.95 17.39
CA GLY A 441 -12.44 22.14 16.24
C GLY A 441 -12.38 22.92 14.91
N ARG A 442 -12.13 24.24 14.94
CA ARG A 442 -12.11 25.10 13.75
C ARG A 442 -10.70 25.29 13.18
N TRP A 443 -10.49 24.85 11.93
CA TRP A 443 -9.18 24.86 11.28
C TRP A 443 -8.76 26.17 10.60
N ASN A 444 -9.66 27.13 10.52
CA ASN A 444 -9.41 28.45 9.93
C ASN A 444 -9.70 29.52 10.99
N PRO A 445 -8.94 30.62 11.01
CA PRO A 445 -9.22 31.74 11.91
C PRO A 445 -10.62 32.30 11.64
N GLU A 446 -11.29 32.79 12.68
CA GLU A 446 -12.51 33.57 12.51
C GLU A 446 -12.17 34.86 11.77
N GLY A 447 -12.92 35.15 10.71
CA GLY A 447 -12.82 36.40 9.95
C GLY A 447 -13.40 37.58 10.72
#